data_AF-A0A5J4WHZ3-F1
#
_entry.id   AF-A0A5J4WHZ3-F1
#
_cell.length_a   1.000
_cell.length_b   1.000
_cell.length_c   1.000
_cell.angle_alpha   90.00
_cell.angle_beta   90.00
_cell.angle_gamma   90.00
#
_symmetry.space_group_name_H-M   'P 1'
#
loop_
_entity.id
_entity.type
_entity.pdbx_description
1 polymer ?
#
loop_
_entity_poly.entity_id
_entity_poly.type
_entity_poly.pdbx_seq_one_letter_code
_entity_poly.pdbx_strand_id
1 'polypeptide(L)'
;MLNSEAMNAKLNPFSDAQSVSLPYTAQVPKSLLSKDVKVERNIFTSINDNHTTILYDPLIKKGIVRFEVYSIRSLDKIGIADDSVRYERKEDPEARGFDKIVRYDCPGWIQHSGDFIEGNAKFRTEDSVALELNMDSRPRTLTFFVNDEEQPNYVTNIPAAVRAFMMFKDESFKVLKFESLPAPTAQHAAGSRFWEFGKYWKKDK
;
A
#
# COMPACT_ATOMS: atom_id res chain seq x y z
N MET A 1 9.74 -8.49 -55.81
CA MET A 1 10.12 -7.53 -54.75
C MET A 1 8.92 -7.47 -53.80
N LEU A 2 8.86 -8.28 -52.73
CA LEU A 2 9.29 -7.95 -51.34
C LEU A 2 8.64 -6.61 -50.91
N ASN A 3 7.73 -6.54 -49.92
CA ASN A 3 7.78 -7.12 -48.57
C ASN A 3 6.41 -7.48 -47.99
N SER A 4 6.40 -8.63 -47.31
CA SER A 4 5.56 -8.95 -46.16
C SER A 4 5.92 -8.06 -44.97
N GLU A 5 4.92 -7.54 -44.26
CA GLU A 5 5.09 -7.21 -42.83
C GLU A 5 3.74 -7.39 -42.13
N ALA A 6 3.54 -8.62 -41.65
CA ALA A 6 2.55 -8.92 -40.63
C ALA A 6 2.99 -8.21 -39.35
N MET A 7 2.26 -7.17 -38.95
CA MET A 7 2.38 -6.61 -37.61
C MET A 7 1.84 -7.63 -36.61
N ASN A 8 2.78 -8.37 -36.03
CA ASN A 8 2.55 -9.27 -34.92
C ASN A 8 2.36 -8.42 -33.65
N ALA A 9 1.20 -7.78 -33.50
CA ALA A 9 0.78 -7.26 -32.21
C ALA A 9 0.53 -8.48 -31.32
N LYS A 10 1.46 -8.75 -30.40
CA LYS A 10 1.21 -9.68 -29.28
C LYS A 10 0.03 -9.12 -28.51
N LEU A 11 -1.16 -9.63 -28.81
CA LEU A 11 -2.35 -9.49 -27.98
C LEU A 11 -1.96 -9.93 -26.58
N ASN A 12 -2.01 -8.99 -25.63
CA ASN A 12 -1.79 -9.30 -24.23
C ASN A 12 -2.95 -10.21 -23.80
N PRO A 13 -2.71 -11.49 -23.43
CA PRO A 13 -3.79 -12.45 -23.16
C PRO A 13 -4.62 -12.13 -21.91
N PHE A 14 -4.37 -10.98 -21.27
CA PHE A 14 -5.04 -10.50 -20.08
C PHE A 14 -5.98 -9.31 -20.33
N SER A 15 -6.22 -8.89 -21.58
CA SER A 15 -7.04 -7.69 -21.88
C SER A 15 -8.49 -7.77 -21.38
N ASP A 16 -9.00 -8.97 -21.15
CA ASP A 16 -10.41 -9.20 -20.78
C ASP A 16 -10.59 -9.66 -19.33
N ALA A 17 -9.50 -9.82 -18.58
CA ALA A 17 -9.60 -10.17 -17.17
C ALA A 17 -9.87 -8.89 -16.35
N GLN A 18 -11.04 -8.80 -15.74
CA GLN A 18 -11.38 -7.71 -14.82
C GLN A 18 -10.83 -7.98 -13.43
N SER A 19 -10.48 -6.92 -12.70
CA SER A 19 -10.16 -7.03 -11.27
C SER A 19 -11.37 -7.53 -10.49
N VAL A 20 -11.12 -8.28 -9.42
CA VAL A 20 -12.16 -8.84 -8.57
C VAL A 20 -12.10 -8.18 -7.20
N SER A 21 -13.17 -7.52 -6.79
CA SER A 21 -13.26 -6.95 -5.44
C SER A 21 -13.17 -8.06 -4.38
N LEU A 22 -12.30 -7.84 -3.41
CA LEU A 22 -12.13 -8.69 -2.24
C LEU A 22 -12.93 -8.07 -1.08
N PRO A 23 -13.78 -8.86 -0.39
CA PRO A 23 -14.39 -8.38 0.84
C PRO A 23 -13.27 -8.12 1.85
N TYR A 24 -13.29 -6.95 2.47
CA TYR A 24 -12.29 -6.58 3.48
C TYR A 24 -12.95 -6.28 4.82
N THR A 25 -12.15 -6.37 5.88
CA THR A 25 -12.57 -5.98 7.23
C THR A 25 -11.45 -5.18 7.87
N ALA A 26 -11.78 -3.99 8.38
CA ALA A 26 -10.86 -3.22 9.20
C ALA A 26 -10.79 -3.84 10.59
N GLN A 27 -9.58 -4.20 11.04
CA GLN A 27 -9.30 -4.61 12.40
C GLN A 27 -9.28 -3.37 13.30
N VAL A 28 -10.47 -2.88 13.64
CA VAL A 28 -10.64 -1.80 14.61
C VAL A 28 -10.92 -2.45 15.97
N PRO A 29 -9.94 -2.46 16.90
CA PRO A 29 -10.18 -2.88 18.27
C PRO A 29 -11.46 -2.27 18.85
N LYS A 30 -12.24 -3.06 19.59
CA LYS A 30 -13.45 -2.57 20.26
C LYS A 30 -13.16 -1.39 21.20
N SER A 31 -11.92 -1.30 21.71
CA SER A 31 -11.42 -0.18 22.50
C SER A 31 -11.30 1.14 21.73
N LEU A 32 -11.17 1.09 20.39
CA LEU A 32 -11.05 2.23 19.48
C LEU A 32 -12.41 2.70 18.93
N LEU A 33 -13.31 1.76 18.66
CA LEU A 33 -14.64 2.06 18.10
C LEU A 33 -15.39 3.04 19.01
N SER A 34 -15.95 4.10 18.40
CA SER A 34 -16.70 5.19 19.06
C SER A 34 -15.91 6.07 20.05
N LYS A 35 -14.61 5.82 20.25
CA LYS A 35 -13.73 6.64 21.09
C LYS A 35 -12.71 7.44 20.31
N ASP A 36 -12.10 6.84 19.28
CA ASP A 36 -11.05 7.49 18.47
C ASP A 36 -11.37 7.47 16.98
N VAL A 37 -12.18 6.52 16.51
CA VAL A 37 -12.56 6.40 15.09
C VAL A 37 -14.06 6.25 14.93
N LYS A 38 -14.61 7.02 14.00
CA LYS A 38 -15.94 6.84 13.42
C LYS A 38 -15.79 6.14 12.07
N VAL A 39 -16.54 5.05 11.88
CA VAL A 39 -16.57 4.32 10.61
C VAL A 39 -17.97 4.36 10.04
N GLU A 40 -18.11 4.91 8.84
CA GLU A 40 -19.37 4.98 8.09
C GLU A 40 -19.16 4.33 6.72
N ARG A 41 -19.72 3.12 6.53
CA ARG A 41 -19.49 2.28 5.35
C ARG A 41 -17.99 2.00 5.16
N ASN A 42 -17.32 2.74 4.29
CA ASN A 42 -15.90 2.64 3.96
C ASN A 42 -15.13 3.94 4.26
N ILE A 43 -15.77 4.90 4.94
CA ILE A 43 -15.16 6.15 5.37
C ILE A 43 -14.72 6.00 6.82
N PHE A 44 -13.46 6.31 7.08
CA PHE A 44 -12.84 6.31 8.38
C PHE A 44 -12.55 7.76 8.75
N THR A 45 -12.98 8.20 9.92
CA THR A 45 -12.77 9.57 10.41
C THR A 45 -12.27 9.51 11.83
N SER A 46 -11.13 10.15 12.07
CA SER A 46 -10.63 10.35 13.42
C SER A 46 -11.54 11.33 14.16
N ILE A 47 -11.85 11.03 15.41
CA ILE A 47 -12.68 11.90 16.27
C ILE A 47 -11.87 12.62 17.34
N ASN A 48 -10.56 12.40 17.41
CA ASN A 48 -9.63 13.12 18.28
C ASN A 48 -8.20 13.10 17.71
N ASP A 49 -7.23 13.55 18.49
CA ASP A 49 -5.83 13.69 18.10
C ASP A 49 -4.96 12.47 18.50
N ASN A 50 -5.55 11.32 18.84
CA ASN A 50 -4.79 10.11 19.11
C ASN A 50 -4.31 9.46 17.80
N HIS A 51 -3.08 8.96 17.79
CA HIS A 51 -2.61 8.10 16.70
C HIS A 51 -3.48 6.85 16.62
N THR A 52 -4.01 6.56 15.43
CA THR A 52 -4.79 5.35 15.21
C THR A 52 -4.22 4.60 14.03
N THR A 53 -3.78 3.37 14.28
CA THR A 53 -3.32 2.44 13.25
C THR A 53 -4.34 1.30 13.09
N ILE A 54 -4.83 1.09 11.88
CA ILE A 54 -5.82 0.06 11.54
C ILE A 54 -5.21 -0.90 10.54
N LEU A 55 -5.30 -2.21 10.81
CA LEU A 55 -4.95 -3.28 9.88
C LEU A 55 -6.18 -3.70 9.07
N TYR A 56 -5.99 -4.16 7.84
CA TYR A 56 -7.07 -4.62 6.98
C TYR A 56 -6.90 -6.12 6.66
N ASP A 57 -7.95 -6.90 6.90
CA ASP A 57 -8.10 -8.25 6.38
C ASP A 57 -8.76 -8.19 4.99
N PRO A 58 -8.48 -9.14 4.07
CA PRO A 58 -7.76 -10.39 4.31
C PRO A 58 -6.25 -10.21 4.50
N LEU A 59 -5.66 -11.15 5.24
CA LEU A 59 -4.23 -11.37 5.24
C LEU A 59 -3.80 -11.78 3.81
N ILE A 60 -2.97 -10.94 3.18
CA ILE A 60 -2.56 -11.09 1.78
C ILE A 60 -1.39 -12.07 1.73
N LYS A 61 -1.56 -13.21 1.03
CA LYS A 61 -0.56 -14.32 1.00
C LYS A 61 -0.15 -14.77 -0.40
N LYS A 62 -0.95 -14.43 -1.41
CA LYS A 62 -0.83 -14.92 -2.79
C LYS A 62 -1.56 -13.97 -3.74
N GLY A 63 -1.29 -14.12 -5.03
CA GLY A 63 -1.91 -13.30 -6.06
C GLY A 63 -1.33 -11.90 -6.12
N ILE A 64 -2.01 -11.07 -6.91
CA ILE A 64 -1.69 -9.67 -7.08
C ILE A 64 -2.85 -8.90 -6.48
N VAL A 65 -2.59 -8.07 -5.49
CA VAL A 65 -3.62 -7.38 -4.70
C VAL A 65 -3.39 -5.88 -4.76
N ARG A 66 -4.45 -5.12 -5.05
CA ARG A 66 -4.46 -3.65 -4.94
C ARG A 66 -5.29 -3.23 -3.74
N PHE A 67 -4.69 -2.44 -2.86
CA PHE A 67 -5.38 -1.74 -1.78
C PHE A 67 -5.27 -0.24 -2.01
N GLU A 68 -6.39 0.44 -2.20
CA GLU A 68 -6.44 1.85 -2.59
C GLU A 68 -7.35 2.65 -1.67
N VAL A 69 -6.87 3.81 -1.25
CA VAL A 69 -7.59 4.76 -0.40
C VAL A 69 -7.65 6.14 -1.04
N TYR A 70 -8.68 6.88 -0.69
CA TYR A 70 -8.87 8.28 -1.07
C TYR A 70 -8.76 9.17 0.16
N SER A 71 -7.91 10.18 0.10
CA SER A 71 -7.71 11.16 1.16
C SER A 71 -8.88 12.15 1.19
N ILE A 72 -9.74 12.10 2.21
CA ILE A 72 -10.82 13.09 2.39
C ILE A 72 -10.29 14.30 3.17
N ARG A 73 -9.45 14.05 4.17
CA ARG A 73 -8.78 15.08 4.96
C ARG A 73 -7.43 14.57 5.42
N SER A 74 -6.37 15.09 4.79
CA SER A 74 -4.98 15.08 5.25
C SER A 74 -4.34 13.73 5.56
N LEU A 75 -4.57 12.69 4.74
CA LEU A 75 -3.96 11.37 4.94
C LEU A 75 -2.45 11.43 5.26
N ASP A 76 -2.02 10.83 6.38
CA ASP A 76 -0.63 10.85 6.83
C ASP A 76 0.17 9.64 6.32
N LYS A 77 -0.23 8.40 6.67
CA LYS A 77 0.56 7.20 6.35
C LYS A 77 -0.27 6.00 5.93
N ILE A 78 0.24 5.27 4.94
CA ILE A 78 -0.28 3.98 4.46
C ILE A 78 0.87 2.98 4.31
N GLY A 79 0.62 1.70 4.50
CA GLY A 79 1.70 0.72 4.36
C GLY A 79 1.28 -0.74 4.50
N ILE A 80 2.27 -1.60 4.69
CA ILE A 80 2.09 -3.02 4.98
C ILE A 80 2.73 -3.38 6.32
N ALA A 81 2.13 -4.34 7.01
CA ALA A 81 2.65 -4.91 8.23
C ALA A 81 2.73 -6.44 8.12
N ASP A 82 3.76 -7.01 8.73
CA ASP A 82 3.94 -8.44 8.92
C ASP A 82 2.74 -9.08 9.63
N ASP A 83 2.48 -10.36 9.37
CA ASP A 83 1.28 -11.05 9.85
C ASP A 83 1.20 -11.19 11.37
N SER A 84 2.32 -11.02 12.08
CA SER A 84 2.43 -11.05 13.54
C SER A 84 2.00 -9.73 14.21
N VAL A 85 1.90 -8.63 13.45
CA VAL A 85 1.64 -7.30 14.01
C VAL A 85 0.18 -7.15 14.43
N ARG A 86 -0.05 -6.66 15.65
CA ARG A 86 -1.36 -6.28 16.18
C ARG A 86 -1.22 -4.97 16.93
N TYR A 87 -2.14 -4.04 16.67
CA TYR A 87 -2.17 -2.73 17.30
C TYR A 87 -3.28 -2.64 18.33
N GLU A 88 -2.95 -1.98 19.43
CA GLU A 88 -3.86 -1.50 20.45
C GLU A 88 -4.16 -0.02 20.25
N ARG A 89 -4.98 0.53 21.16
CA ARG A 89 -5.35 1.94 21.13
C ARG A 89 -4.12 2.84 21.29
N LYS A 90 -4.03 3.91 20.48
CA LYS A 90 -2.97 4.94 20.53
C LYS A 90 -1.57 4.45 20.12
N GLU A 91 -1.50 3.36 19.36
CA GLU A 91 -0.22 2.84 18.88
C GLU A 91 0.07 3.27 17.44
N ASP A 92 1.30 3.73 17.24
CA ASP A 92 1.89 4.00 15.93
C ASP A 92 2.29 2.70 15.20
N PRO A 93 2.47 2.72 13.87
CA PRO A 93 2.82 1.54 13.08
C PRO A 93 4.09 0.83 13.59
N GLU A 94 5.06 1.60 14.06
CA GLU A 94 6.34 1.08 14.58
C GLU A 94 6.25 0.52 16.00
N ALA A 95 5.08 0.49 16.65
CA ALA A 95 4.93 -0.03 18.02
C ALA A 95 5.35 -1.50 18.20
N ARG A 96 5.55 -2.23 17.09
CA ARG A 96 6.07 -3.61 17.07
C ARG A 96 7.42 -3.76 16.34
N GLY A 97 8.06 -2.65 15.96
CA GLY A 97 9.35 -2.62 15.29
C GLY A 97 9.28 -2.21 13.81
N PHE A 98 10.23 -1.37 13.38
CA PHE A 98 10.38 -0.95 11.98
C PHE A 98 10.77 -2.09 11.04
N ASP A 99 11.28 -3.20 11.57
CA ASP A 99 11.62 -4.42 10.85
C ASP A 99 10.39 -5.24 10.41
N LYS A 100 9.20 -4.86 10.88
CA LYS A 100 7.94 -5.56 10.58
C LYS A 100 7.00 -4.80 9.68
N ILE A 101 7.35 -3.59 9.27
CA ILE A 101 6.47 -2.72 8.48
C ILE A 101 7.20 -2.09 7.31
N VAL A 102 6.46 -1.69 6.30
CA VAL A 102 6.87 -0.66 5.33
C VAL A 102 5.80 0.42 5.37
N ARG A 103 6.21 1.68 5.48
CA ARG A 103 5.30 2.83 5.41
C ARG A 103 5.61 3.74 4.24
N TYR A 104 4.57 4.37 3.72
CA TYR A 104 4.62 5.45 2.74
C TYR A 104 3.90 6.65 3.34
N ASP A 105 4.67 7.70 3.57
CA ASP A 105 4.27 8.88 4.32
C ASP A 105 3.93 10.04 3.37
N CYS A 106 3.01 10.91 3.78
CA CYS A 106 2.48 12.05 3.03
C CYS A 106 3.53 12.91 2.29
N PRO A 107 4.73 13.19 2.84
CA PRO A 107 5.80 13.89 2.11
C PRO A 107 6.35 13.17 0.87
N GLY A 108 5.97 11.91 0.63
CA GLY A 108 6.50 11.07 -0.44
C GLY A 108 7.65 10.18 0.01
N TRP A 109 7.77 9.92 1.31
CA TRP A 109 8.87 9.12 1.86
C TRP A 109 8.44 7.69 2.12
N ILE A 110 9.26 6.72 1.74
CA ILE A 110 9.08 5.34 2.18
C ILE A 110 10.07 5.01 3.29
N GLN A 111 9.66 4.16 4.23
CA GLN A 111 10.55 3.69 5.29
C GLN A 111 10.30 2.23 5.66
N HIS A 112 11.41 1.55 5.88
CA HIS A 112 11.56 0.26 6.54
C HIS A 112 12.96 0.26 7.15
N SER A 113 13.12 -0.23 8.39
CA SER A 113 14.41 -0.35 9.09
C SER A 113 15.52 0.61 8.61
N GLY A 114 15.63 1.81 9.18
CA GLY A 114 16.68 2.76 8.81
C GLY A 114 16.14 4.11 8.34
N ASP A 115 16.80 4.70 7.35
CA ASP A 115 16.52 6.07 6.90
C ASP A 115 15.18 6.18 6.15
N PHE A 116 14.62 7.38 6.14
CA PHE A 116 13.56 7.75 5.19
C PHE A 116 14.14 7.83 3.79
N ILE A 117 13.47 7.20 2.84
CA ILE A 117 13.84 7.21 1.44
C ILE A 117 12.91 8.15 0.69
N GLU A 118 13.52 9.16 0.06
CA GLU A 118 12.83 10.19 -0.71
C GLU A 118 12.68 9.78 -2.19
N GLY A 119 11.94 10.59 -2.95
CA GLY A 119 11.84 10.48 -4.42
C GLY A 119 10.49 10.01 -4.93
N ASN A 120 9.62 9.47 -4.07
CA ASN A 120 8.21 9.28 -4.43
C ASN A 120 7.44 10.60 -4.29
N ALA A 121 6.32 10.71 -4.98
CA ALA A 121 5.47 11.90 -4.95
C ALA A 121 4.78 12.05 -3.60
N LYS A 122 4.77 13.28 -3.06
CA LYS A 122 3.88 13.58 -1.95
C LYS A 122 2.42 13.38 -2.35
N PHE A 123 1.58 13.00 -1.39
CA PHE A 123 0.14 12.95 -1.55
C PHE A 123 -0.55 13.89 -0.56
N ARG A 124 -1.76 14.34 -0.88
CA ARG A 124 -2.51 15.34 -0.11
C ARG A 124 -4.00 15.00 -0.07
N THR A 125 -4.77 15.85 0.60
CA THR A 125 -6.24 15.82 0.52
C THR A 125 -6.67 15.78 -0.94
N GLU A 126 -7.66 14.93 -1.22
CA GLU A 126 -8.23 14.63 -2.54
C GLU A 126 -7.38 13.76 -3.48
N ASP A 127 -6.18 13.33 -3.08
CA ASP A 127 -5.43 12.32 -3.82
C ASP A 127 -5.90 10.89 -3.46
N SER A 128 -5.76 9.96 -4.40
CA SER A 128 -5.78 8.53 -4.12
C SER A 128 -4.37 7.98 -3.94
N VAL A 129 -4.21 7.04 -3.01
CA VAL A 129 -2.96 6.32 -2.78
C VAL A 129 -3.23 4.83 -2.82
N ALA A 130 -2.46 4.09 -3.60
CA ALA A 130 -2.62 2.65 -3.73
C ALA A 130 -1.33 1.90 -3.42
N LEU A 131 -1.51 0.70 -2.85
CA LEU A 131 -0.49 -0.33 -2.71
C LEU A 131 -0.84 -1.46 -3.68
N GLU A 132 0.08 -1.81 -4.58
CA GLU A 132 0.01 -3.07 -5.34
C GLU A 132 1.00 -4.05 -4.75
N LEU A 133 0.51 -5.20 -4.29
CA LEU A 133 1.32 -6.30 -3.78
C LEU A 133 1.32 -7.41 -4.81
N ASN A 134 2.49 -7.79 -5.31
CA ASN A 134 2.65 -9.00 -6.11
C ASN A 134 3.26 -10.10 -5.23
N MET A 135 2.41 -11.00 -4.74
CA MET A 135 2.80 -12.10 -3.86
C MET A 135 3.27 -13.35 -4.64
N ASP A 136 2.98 -13.39 -5.94
CA ASP A 136 3.33 -14.51 -6.82
C ASP A 136 4.71 -14.33 -7.45
N SER A 137 5.20 -13.09 -7.56
CA SER A 137 6.56 -12.80 -8.03
C SER A 137 7.66 -13.30 -7.09
N ARG A 138 8.86 -13.48 -7.65
CA ARG A 138 10.09 -13.86 -6.93
C ARG A 138 11.22 -12.94 -7.39
N PRO A 139 11.60 -11.93 -6.58
CA PRO A 139 11.09 -11.60 -5.24
C PRO A 139 9.64 -11.06 -5.27
N ARG A 140 8.90 -11.21 -4.15
CA ARG A 140 7.60 -10.55 -3.94
C ARG A 140 7.78 -9.04 -3.88
N THR A 141 6.82 -8.28 -4.37
CA THR A 141 6.95 -6.81 -4.45
C THR A 141 5.79 -6.06 -3.82
N LEU A 142 6.08 -4.87 -3.32
CA LEU A 142 5.13 -3.82 -2.96
C LEU A 142 5.45 -2.58 -3.80
N THR A 143 4.50 -2.12 -4.58
CA THR A 143 4.59 -0.91 -5.40
C THR A 143 3.58 0.13 -4.92
N PHE A 144 3.97 1.40 -4.93
CA PHE A 144 3.12 2.51 -4.51
C PHE A 144 2.60 3.27 -5.73
N PHE A 145 1.39 3.81 -5.62
CA PHE A 145 0.78 4.66 -6.63
C PHE A 145 0.17 5.90 -5.96
N VAL A 146 0.25 7.04 -6.62
CA VAL A 146 -0.49 8.26 -6.27
C VAL A 146 -1.30 8.68 -7.48
N ASN A 147 -2.62 8.79 -7.34
CA ASN A 147 -3.55 9.08 -8.45
C ASN A 147 -3.35 8.15 -9.66
N ASP A 148 -3.22 6.85 -9.38
CA ASP A 148 -2.91 5.79 -10.36
C ASP A 148 -1.54 5.92 -11.07
N GLU A 149 -0.69 6.90 -10.71
CA GLU A 149 0.68 7.01 -11.20
C GLU A 149 1.65 6.18 -10.34
N GLU A 150 2.37 5.25 -10.97
CA GLU A 150 3.37 4.40 -10.32
C GLU A 150 4.55 5.22 -9.77
N GLN A 151 4.97 4.91 -8.55
CA GLN A 151 6.05 5.63 -7.87
C GLN A 151 7.44 5.00 -8.12
N PRO A 152 8.51 5.81 -8.20
CA PRO A 152 9.83 5.33 -8.61
C PRO A 152 10.49 4.38 -7.60
N ASN A 153 10.23 4.56 -6.30
CA ASN A 153 10.72 3.64 -5.27
C ASN A 153 9.66 2.60 -4.93
N TYR A 154 10.07 1.32 -4.95
CA TYR A 154 9.23 0.18 -4.58
C TYR A 154 10.01 -0.78 -3.66
N VAL A 155 9.33 -1.74 -3.07
CA VAL A 155 9.94 -2.70 -2.13
C VAL A 155 9.94 -4.11 -2.72
N THR A 156 11.05 -4.82 -2.54
CA THR A 156 11.20 -6.22 -2.90
C THR A 156 11.39 -7.09 -1.66
N ASN A 157 11.17 -8.39 -1.83
CA ASN A 157 11.35 -9.42 -0.81
C ASN A 157 10.45 -9.24 0.42
N ILE A 158 9.25 -8.65 0.24
CA ILE A 158 8.26 -8.53 1.32
C ILE A 158 7.90 -9.91 1.91
N PRO A 159 7.42 -9.99 3.17
CA PRO A 159 7.07 -11.26 3.81
C PRO A 159 6.08 -12.11 3.01
N ALA A 160 5.98 -13.40 3.31
CA ALA A 160 5.06 -14.31 2.62
C ALA A 160 3.57 -14.04 2.95
N ALA A 161 3.31 -13.30 4.03
CA ALA A 161 1.98 -12.90 4.44
C ALA A 161 2.05 -11.49 5.06
N VAL A 162 1.21 -10.57 4.58
CA VAL A 162 1.17 -9.19 5.08
C VAL A 162 -0.25 -8.65 5.10
N ARG A 163 -0.50 -7.64 5.93
CA ARG A 163 -1.73 -6.85 5.91
C ARG A 163 -1.43 -5.43 5.46
N ALA A 164 -2.35 -4.82 4.71
CA ALA A 164 -2.33 -3.38 4.56
C ALA A 164 -2.68 -2.71 5.90
N PHE A 165 -2.12 -1.55 6.16
CA PHE A 165 -2.50 -0.71 7.29
C PHE A 165 -2.67 0.76 6.87
N MET A 166 -3.46 1.47 7.67
CA MET A 166 -3.59 2.92 7.64
C MET A 166 -3.24 3.48 9.01
N MET A 167 -2.44 4.55 9.05
CA MET A 167 -2.27 5.37 10.26
C MET A 167 -2.71 6.79 9.96
N PHE A 168 -3.49 7.36 10.88
CA PHE A 168 -4.15 8.63 10.67
C PHE A 168 -4.47 9.31 12.02
N LYS A 169 -4.44 10.65 12.06
CA LYS A 169 -4.72 11.46 13.25
C LYS A 169 -5.37 12.79 12.86
N ASP A 170 -6.56 13.09 13.40
CA ASP A 170 -7.36 14.25 12.96
C ASP A 170 -7.68 14.25 11.44
N GLU A 171 -7.71 13.06 10.86
CA GLU A 171 -7.81 12.82 9.43
C GLU A 171 -9.06 12.03 9.07
N SER A 172 -9.39 12.02 7.78
CA SER A 172 -10.38 11.10 7.23
C SER A 172 -9.98 10.60 5.85
N PHE A 173 -10.34 9.35 5.58
CA PHE A 173 -10.11 8.72 4.29
C PHE A 173 -11.20 7.72 3.99
N LYS A 174 -11.27 7.32 2.72
CA LYS A 174 -12.19 6.30 2.23
C LYS A 174 -11.40 5.18 1.58
N VAL A 175 -11.66 3.93 1.98
CA VAL A 175 -11.13 2.79 1.23
C VAL A 175 -11.90 2.67 -0.07
N LEU A 176 -11.21 2.85 -1.21
CA LEU A 176 -11.78 2.77 -2.54
C LEU A 176 -11.80 1.34 -3.06
N LYS A 177 -10.65 0.66 -3.01
CA LYS A 177 -10.48 -0.68 -3.55
C LYS A 177 -9.72 -1.57 -2.57
N PHE A 178 -10.18 -2.80 -2.47
CA PHE A 178 -9.38 -3.94 -2.02
C PHE A 178 -9.72 -5.03 -3.02
N GLU A 179 -8.82 -5.31 -3.95
CA GLU A 179 -9.13 -6.15 -5.10
C GLU A 179 -7.97 -7.05 -5.49
N SER A 180 -8.30 -8.21 -6.07
CA SER A 180 -7.36 -9.07 -6.75
C SER A 180 -7.25 -8.61 -8.20
N LEU A 181 -6.02 -8.40 -8.67
CA LEU A 181 -5.71 -8.11 -10.05
C LEU A 181 -5.36 -9.40 -10.80
N PRO A 182 -5.71 -9.51 -12.09
CA PRO A 182 -5.38 -10.67 -12.91
C PRO A 182 -3.93 -10.68 -13.40
N ALA A 183 -3.29 -9.51 -13.45
CA ALA A 183 -1.90 -9.30 -13.85
C ALA A 183 -1.34 -8.07 -13.11
N PRO A 184 0.00 -7.95 -12.97
CA PRO A 184 0.60 -6.79 -12.34
C PRO A 184 0.35 -5.55 -13.18
N THR A 185 0.02 -4.42 -12.55
CA THR A 185 -0.05 -3.13 -13.26
C THR A 185 1.26 -2.37 -13.10
N ALA A 186 2.02 -2.65 -12.03
CA ALA A 186 3.36 -2.11 -11.84
C ALA A 186 4.31 -2.59 -12.95
N GLN A 187 5.00 -1.65 -13.58
CA GLN A 187 5.93 -1.88 -14.68
C GLN A 187 7.39 -1.83 -14.25
N HIS A 188 7.70 -1.10 -13.16
CA HIS A 188 9.06 -0.83 -12.69
C HIS A 188 9.96 -0.34 -13.82
N ALA A 189 9.56 0.76 -14.45
CA ALA A 189 10.22 1.34 -15.62
C ALA A 189 11.70 1.69 -15.36
N ALA A 190 12.44 1.95 -16.44
CA ALA A 190 13.84 2.37 -16.33
C ALA A 190 13.98 3.61 -15.42
N GLY A 191 14.83 3.50 -14.40
CA GLY A 191 15.01 4.54 -13.38
C GLY A 191 14.30 4.25 -12.05
N SER A 192 13.40 3.27 -11.99
CA SER A 192 12.84 2.80 -10.72
C SER A 192 13.92 2.18 -9.83
N ARG A 193 13.77 2.34 -8.51
CA ARG A 193 14.68 1.84 -7.49
C ARG A 193 13.94 0.92 -6.53
N PHE A 194 14.48 -0.28 -6.31
CA PHE A 194 13.95 -1.16 -5.28
C PHE A 194 14.69 -1.03 -3.96
N TRP A 195 13.98 -1.35 -2.89
CA TRP A 195 14.50 -1.48 -1.55
C TRP A 195 14.10 -2.82 -0.96
N GLU A 196 15.05 -3.57 -0.40
CA GLU A 196 14.79 -4.92 0.09
C GLU A 196 14.24 -4.89 1.52
N PHE A 197 13.08 -5.52 1.74
CA PHE A 197 12.54 -5.73 3.07
C PHE A 197 13.50 -6.60 3.92
N GLY A 198 13.61 -6.29 5.21
CA GLY A 198 14.50 -6.95 6.17
C GLY A 198 15.94 -6.44 6.12
N LYS A 199 16.26 -5.48 5.25
CA LYS A 199 17.57 -4.81 5.21
C LYS A 199 17.50 -3.44 5.87
N TYR A 200 18.63 -2.98 6.40
CA TYR A 200 18.77 -1.60 6.85
C TYR A 200 18.86 -0.67 5.63
N TRP A 201 17.91 0.25 5.47
CA TRP A 201 17.90 1.23 4.39
C TRP A 201 18.74 2.44 4.75
N LYS A 202 19.61 2.86 3.83
CA LYS A 202 20.41 4.07 3.95
C LYS A 202 20.11 4.97 2.77
N LYS A 203 19.84 6.24 3.04
CA LYS A 203 19.77 7.23 1.98
C LYS A 203 21.15 7.40 1.35
N ASP A 204 21.18 7.60 0.04
CA ASP A 204 22.42 8.02 -0.61
C ASP A 204 22.78 9.41 -0.08
N LYS A 205 24.08 9.66 0.11
CA LYS A 205 24.58 10.95 0.59
C LYS A 205 24.59 12.01 -0.49
#